data_AF-A0A1Q3C6W7-F1
#
_entry.id   AF-A0A1Q3C6W7-F1
#
_cell.length_a   1.000
_cell.length_b   1.000
_cell.length_c   1.000
_cell.angle_alpha   90.00
_cell.angle_beta   90.00
_cell.angle_gamma   90.00
#
_symmetry.space_group_name_H-M   'P 1'
#
loop_
_entity.id
_entity.type
_entity.pdbx_description
1 polymer ?
#
loop_
_entity_poly.entity_id
_entity_poly.type
_entity_poly.pdbx_seq_one_letter_code
_entity_poly.pdbx_strand_id
1 'polypeptide(L)'
;VLTGGPWLFDKSILLLKKLMKEISAEEAEFCADSLWIRVFGVPYLRFSKEVGEVIGNSIGKFEDGELIIGKGNNGSYMRLRIKIDVRNPLKRGMNLSYGTDGKAWLQFRYERLPNFCFVCDTMGHVDEECKQANHDQDM
;
A
#
# COMPACT_ATOMS: atom_id res chain seq x y z
N VAL A 1 6.16 7.89 -17.88
CA VAL A 1 4.75 7.43 -17.83
C VAL A 1 4.60 6.21 -16.92
N LEU A 2 5.19 5.05 -17.20
CA LEU A 2 4.97 3.84 -16.38
C LEU A 2 5.40 3.95 -14.89
N THR A 3 6.37 4.80 -14.56
CA THR A 3 6.90 4.99 -13.19
C THR A 3 6.05 5.94 -12.33
N GLY A 4 5.04 6.62 -12.90
CA GLY A 4 4.22 7.61 -12.19
C GLY A 4 2.98 7.06 -11.49
N GLY A 5 2.75 5.74 -11.55
CA GLY A 5 1.55 5.09 -11.00
C GLY A 5 1.38 5.26 -9.48
N PRO A 6 0.16 5.02 -8.95
CA PRO A 6 -0.96 4.41 -9.67
C PRO A 6 -1.66 5.39 -10.62
N TRP A 7 -2.11 4.88 -11.76
CA TRP A 7 -2.89 5.64 -12.73
C TRP A 7 -4.38 5.39 -12.49
N LEU A 8 -5.17 6.46 -12.41
CA LEU A 8 -6.60 6.37 -12.18
C LEU A 8 -7.37 6.84 -13.41
N PHE A 9 -8.40 6.10 -13.79
CA PHE A 9 -9.41 6.52 -14.75
C PHE A 9 -10.78 6.22 -14.17
N ASP A 10 -11.62 7.25 -14.04
CA ASP A 10 -12.93 7.15 -13.40
C ASP A 10 -12.91 6.41 -12.04
N LYS A 11 -11.94 6.80 -11.19
CA LYS A 11 -11.67 6.21 -9.85
C LYS A 11 -11.26 4.72 -9.86
N SER A 12 -11.18 4.09 -11.02
CA SER A 12 -10.65 2.75 -11.21
C SER A 12 -9.15 2.78 -11.46
N ILE A 13 -8.42 1.77 -10.97
CA ILE A 13 -6.97 1.65 -11.17
C ILE A 13 -6.65 1.09 -12.55
N LEU A 14 -5.74 1.74 -13.26
CA LEU A 14 -5.20 1.28 -14.53
C LEU A 14 -3.89 0.54 -14.29
N LEU A 15 -3.93 -0.79 -14.44
CA LEU A 15 -2.76 -1.65 -14.29
C LEU A 15 -1.96 -1.65 -15.60
N LEU A 16 -0.80 -1.00 -15.58
CA LEU A 16 0.09 -0.91 -16.74
C LEU A 16 1.32 -1.80 -16.55
N LYS A 17 1.55 -2.71 -17.50
CA LYS A 17 2.72 -3.60 -17.51
C LYS A 17 3.52 -3.38 -18.78
N LYS A 18 4.84 -3.20 -18.63
CA LYS A 18 5.75 -3.21 -19.76
C LYS A 18 5.91 -4.66 -20.23
N LEU A 19 5.50 -4.95 -21.46
CA LEU A 19 5.77 -6.25 -22.08
C LEU A 19 7.28 -6.40 -22.31
N MET A 20 7.84 -7.51 -21.83
CA MET A 20 9.20 -7.93 -22.15
C MET A 20 9.15 -8.89 -23.33
N LYS A 21 10.20 -8.95 -24.16
CA LYS A 21 10.20 -9.71 -25.44
C LYS A 21 9.83 -11.20 -25.32
N GLU A 22 9.90 -11.75 -24.11
CA GLU A 22 9.67 -13.17 -23.81
C GLU A 22 8.29 -13.44 -23.20
N ILE A 23 7.46 -12.42 -22.99
CA ILE A 23 6.12 -12.56 -22.39
C ILE A 23 5.10 -12.14 -23.45
N SER A 24 4.23 -13.06 -23.86
CA SER A 24 3.12 -12.72 -24.76
C SER A 24 2.09 -11.85 -24.02
N ALA A 25 1.25 -11.13 -24.76
CA ALA A 25 0.18 -10.34 -24.13
C ALA A 25 -0.81 -11.22 -23.36
N GLU A 26 -1.01 -12.47 -23.78
CA GLU A 26 -1.91 -13.42 -23.10
C GLU A 26 -1.33 -13.92 -21.77
N GLU A 27 -0.01 -14.00 -21.63
CA GLU A 27 0.68 -14.45 -20.42
C GLU A 27 0.87 -13.33 -19.39
N ALA A 28 0.60 -12.08 -19.78
CA ALA A 28 0.80 -10.92 -18.94
C ALA A 28 -0.28 -10.83 -17.85
N GLU A 29 0.04 -11.28 -16.64
CA GLU A 29 -0.84 -10.99 -15.49
C GLU A 29 -0.78 -9.51 -15.10
N PHE A 30 -1.95 -8.89 -15.01
CA PHE A 30 -2.20 -7.53 -14.54
C PHE A 30 -2.88 -7.58 -13.17
N CYS A 31 -2.11 -7.88 -12.13
CA CYS A 31 -2.62 -7.94 -10.76
C CYS A 31 -1.87 -7.04 -9.79
N ALA A 32 -0.81 -6.35 -10.22
CA ALA A 32 0.05 -5.59 -9.33
C ALA A 32 0.33 -4.19 -9.83
N ASP A 33 0.34 -3.22 -8.92
CA ASP A 33 0.72 -1.84 -9.19
C ASP A 33 1.54 -1.26 -8.03
N SER A 34 2.25 -0.18 -8.32
CA SER A 34 3.10 0.53 -7.36
C SER A 34 2.34 1.71 -6.76
N LEU A 35 2.24 1.72 -5.44
CA LEU A 35 1.54 2.74 -4.66
C LEU A 35 2.51 3.45 -3.71
N TRP A 36 2.18 4.70 -3.38
CA TRP A 36 2.81 5.39 -2.26
C TRP A 36 2.03 5.14 -0.97
N ILE A 37 2.74 4.84 0.11
CA ILE A 37 2.20 4.71 1.45
C ILE A 37 2.93 5.65 2.41
N ARG A 38 2.19 6.22 3.35
CA ARG A 38 2.72 6.99 4.47
C ARG A 38 2.66 6.14 5.72
N VAL A 39 3.80 5.94 6.36
CA VAL A 39 3.95 5.14 7.57
C VAL A 39 4.23 6.07 8.75
N PHE A 40 3.27 6.13 9.67
CA PHE A 40 3.33 6.95 10.88
C PHE A 40 3.65 6.09 12.10
N GLY A 41 4.21 6.72 13.15
CA GLY A 41 4.48 6.06 14.44
C GLY A 41 5.83 5.36 14.53
N VAL A 42 6.66 5.44 13.48
CA VAL A 42 8.06 4.96 13.55
C VAL A 42 8.84 5.86 14.52
N PRO A 43 9.52 5.31 15.55
CA PRO A 43 10.31 6.10 16.47
C PRO A 43 11.40 6.91 15.75
N TYR A 44 11.55 8.19 16.09
CA TYR A 44 12.40 9.15 15.35
C TYR A 44 13.84 8.67 15.12
N LEU A 45 14.47 8.10 16.15
CA LEU A 45 15.86 7.61 16.08
C LEU A 45 16.03 6.34 15.22
N ARG A 46 14.94 5.79 14.67
CA ARG A 46 14.94 4.56 13.86
C ARG A 46 14.46 4.77 12.44
N PHE A 47 14.36 6.02 11.99
CA PHE A 47 14.16 6.28 10.59
C PHE A 47 15.45 5.96 9.82
N SER A 48 15.41 4.90 9.02
CA SER A 48 16.47 4.57 8.06
C SER A 48 15.86 3.91 6.83
N LYS A 49 16.59 3.89 5.71
CA LYS A 49 16.10 3.26 4.49
C LYS A 49 15.89 1.75 4.69
N GLU A 50 16.72 1.12 5.49
CA GLU A 50 16.66 -0.31 5.84
C GLU A 50 15.38 -0.63 6.62
N VAL A 51 14.99 0.23 7.57
CA VAL A 51 13.72 0.09 8.29
C VAL A 51 12.54 0.25 7.34
N GLY A 52 12.63 1.22 6.42
CA GLY A 52 11.63 1.43 5.37
C GLY A 52 11.48 0.22 4.44
N GLU A 53 12.60 -0.41 4.07
CA GLU A 53 12.62 -1.62 3.26
C GLU A 53 12.00 -2.81 3.99
N VAL A 54 12.33 -3.02 5.27
CA VAL A 54 11.71 -4.09 6.10
C VAL A 54 10.20 -3.89 6.20
N ILE A 55 9.76 -2.67 6.50
CA ILE A 55 8.32 -2.34 6.59
C ILE A 55 7.66 -2.54 5.22
N GLY A 56 8.25 -1.98 4.16
CA GLY A 56 7.72 -2.07 2.81
C GLY A 56 7.57 -3.51 2.33
N ASN A 57 8.60 -4.34 2.56
CA ASN A 57 8.61 -5.77 2.22
C ASN A 57 7.60 -6.59 3.03
N SER A 58 7.16 -6.09 4.20
CA SER A 58 6.08 -6.73 4.96
C SER A 58 4.69 -6.46 4.37
N ILE A 59 4.53 -5.47 3.49
CA ILE A 59 3.26 -5.05 2.89
C ILE A 59 3.18 -5.49 1.41
N GLY A 60 4.27 -5.31 0.67
CA GLY A 60 4.41 -5.66 -0.74
C GLY A 60 5.88 -5.74 -1.12
N LYS A 61 6.23 -5.57 -2.40
CA LYS A 61 7.64 -5.43 -2.80
C LYS A 61 8.07 -3.98 -2.63
N PHE A 62 9.05 -3.71 -1.77
CA PHE A 62 9.65 -2.38 -1.63
C PHE A 62 10.33 -1.94 -2.95
N GLU A 63 10.10 -0.69 -3.34
CA GLU A 63 10.73 -0.07 -4.53
C GLU A 63 11.57 1.15 -4.15
N ASP A 64 11.06 2.01 -3.27
CA ASP A 64 11.75 3.21 -2.83
C ASP A 64 11.21 3.73 -1.49
N GLY A 65 11.96 4.60 -0.81
CA GLY A 65 11.52 5.17 0.46
C GLY A 65 12.28 6.42 0.87
N GLU A 66 11.55 7.37 1.45
CA GLU A 66 12.07 8.65 1.93
C GLU A 66 11.51 8.99 3.32
N LEU A 67 12.29 9.72 4.12
CA LEU A 67 11.82 10.30 5.38
C LEU A 67 11.23 11.69 5.09
N ILE A 68 9.95 11.87 5.42
CA ILE A 68 9.30 13.17 5.36
C ILE A 68 9.24 13.75 6.76
N ILE A 69 9.95 14.86 6.97
CA ILE A 69 9.89 15.64 8.21
C ILE A 69 8.76 16.65 8.05
N GLY A 70 7.62 16.36 8.69
CA GLY A 70 6.47 17.27 8.66
C GLY A 70 6.76 18.56 9.41
N LYS A 71 6.25 19.68 8.89
CA LYS A 71 6.15 20.95 9.63
C LYS A 71 4.73 21.04 10.23
N GLY A 72 4.62 21.53 11.47
CA GLY A 72 3.32 21.70 12.14
C GLY A 72 2.63 20.36 12.47
N ASN A 73 1.30 20.29 12.28
CA ASN A 73 0.46 19.17 12.74
C ASN A 73 0.55 17.88 11.91
N ASN A 74 1.26 17.87 10.78
CA ASN A 74 1.29 16.70 9.90
C ASN A 74 2.18 15.55 10.42
N GLY A 75 3.06 15.82 11.39
CA GLY A 75 4.01 14.85 11.94
C GLY A 75 5.05 14.34 10.93
N SER A 76 6.14 13.76 11.42
CA SER A 76 7.11 13.07 10.55
C SER A 76 6.64 11.65 10.22
N TYR A 77 6.87 11.20 8.99
CA TYR A 77 6.49 9.87 8.52
C TYR A 77 7.47 9.34 7.48
N MET A 78 7.53 8.01 7.32
CA MET A 78 8.19 7.41 6.15
C MET A 78 7.22 7.39 5.00
N ARG A 79 7.68 7.80 3.82
CA ARG A 79 6.92 7.66 2.59
C ARG A 79 7.58 6.57 1.77
N LEU A 80 6.88 5.45 1.58
CA LEU A 80 7.42 4.27 0.90
C LEU A 80 6.66 4.06 -0.41
N ARG A 81 7.39 3.70 -1.46
CA ARG A 81 6.84 3.19 -2.71
C ARG A 81 6.90 1.67 -2.66
N ILE A 82 5.75 1.02 -2.78
CA ILE A 82 5.63 -0.43 -2.73
C ILE A 82 4.81 -0.93 -3.92
N LYS A 83 5.22 -2.05 -4.49
CA LYS A 83 4.42 -2.79 -5.47
C LYS A 83 3.61 -3.86 -4.76
N ILE A 84 2.30 -3.78 -4.87
CA ILE A 84 1.38 -4.72 -4.21
C ILE A 84 0.50 -5.43 -5.24
N ASP A 85 0.01 -6.61 -4.89
CA ASP A 85 -1.08 -7.26 -5.61
C ASP A 85 -2.41 -6.61 -5.20
N VAL A 86 -3.13 -6.03 -6.16
CA VAL A 86 -4.34 -5.24 -5.92
C VAL A 86 -5.55 -6.07 -5.52
N ARG A 87 -5.46 -7.41 -5.66
CA ARG A 87 -6.50 -8.36 -5.26
C ARG A 87 -6.47 -8.67 -3.77
N ASN A 88 -5.36 -8.35 -3.10
CA ASN A 88 -5.19 -8.62 -1.68
C ASN A 88 -5.71 -7.45 -0.83
N PRO A 89 -6.28 -7.75 0.34
CA PRO A 89 -6.62 -6.74 1.33
C PRO A 89 -5.41 -5.88 1.72
N LEU A 90 -5.64 -4.57 1.87
CA LEU A 90 -4.62 -3.62 2.29
C LEU A 90 -4.40 -3.67 3.80
N LYS A 91 -3.13 -3.72 4.21
CA LYS A 91 -2.78 -3.64 5.63
C LYS A 91 -3.02 -2.21 6.15
N ARG A 92 -3.75 -2.07 7.25
CA ARG A 92 -3.99 -0.76 7.90
C ARG A 92 -2.85 -0.32 8.82
N GLY A 93 -2.01 -1.25 9.26
CA GLY A 93 -0.88 -1.00 10.15
C GLY A 93 -0.17 -2.27 10.58
N MET A 94 0.87 -2.14 11.39
CA MET A 94 1.58 -3.27 11.99
C MET A 94 2.26 -2.89 13.31
N ASN A 95 2.60 -3.88 14.13
CA ASN A 95 3.47 -3.67 15.29
C ASN A 95 4.94 -3.77 14.88
N LEU A 96 5.73 -2.74 15.21
CA LEU A 96 7.18 -2.75 15.12
C LEU A 96 7.77 -3.03 16.50
N SER A 97 8.48 -4.14 16.63
CA SER A 97 9.26 -4.44 17.84
C SER A 97 10.69 -3.93 17.69
N TYR A 98 11.27 -3.38 18.76
CA TYR A 98 12.60 -2.81 18.74
C TYR A 98 13.29 -2.87 20.12
N GLY A 99 14.61 -3.06 20.12
CA GLY A 99 15.35 -3.24 21.37
C GLY A 99 14.83 -4.45 22.16
N THR A 100 14.93 -4.42 23.48
CA THR A 100 14.51 -5.53 24.35
C THR A 100 12.98 -5.62 24.48
N ASP A 101 12.30 -4.49 24.75
CA ASP A 101 10.85 -4.48 25.07
C ASP A 101 10.05 -3.42 24.30
N GLY A 102 10.68 -2.70 23.37
CA GLY A 102 10.04 -1.61 22.66
C GLY A 102 9.04 -2.12 21.64
N LYS A 103 7.82 -1.56 21.65
CA LYS A 103 6.78 -1.80 20.64
C LYS A 103 6.18 -0.46 20.20
N ALA A 104 6.01 -0.31 18.89
CA ALA A 104 5.27 0.81 18.32
C ALA A 104 4.23 0.30 17.32
N TRP A 105 3.01 0.83 17.40
CA TRP A 105 2.02 0.64 16.35
C TRP A 105 2.33 1.59 15.19
N LEU A 106 2.57 1.01 14.02
CA LEU A 106 2.75 1.74 12.78
C LEU A 106 1.42 1.85 12.07
N GLN A 107 0.99 3.07 11.76
CA GLN A 107 -0.22 3.32 10.99
C GLN A 107 0.13 3.52 9.52
N PHE A 108 -0.54 2.81 8.62
CA PHE A 108 -0.37 2.95 7.18
C PHE A 108 -1.49 3.81 6.60
N ARG A 109 -1.11 4.77 5.75
CA ARG A 109 -2.04 5.60 4.98
C ARG A 109 -1.63 5.59 3.51
N TYR A 110 -2.41 4.92 2.68
CA TYR A 110 -2.19 4.86 1.25
C TYR A 110 -2.49 6.21 0.59
N GLU A 111 -1.69 6.60 -0.40
CA GLU A 111 -1.90 7.80 -1.19
C GLU A 111 -2.61 7.45 -2.51
N ARG A 112 -3.57 8.29 -2.92
CA ARG A 112 -4.31 8.15 -4.19
C ARG A 112 -4.90 6.76 -4.39
N LEU A 113 -5.48 6.22 -3.32
CA LEU A 113 -6.18 4.95 -3.38
C LEU A 113 -7.37 5.05 -4.36
N PRO A 114 -7.54 4.10 -5.31
CA PRO A 114 -8.71 4.02 -6.18
C PRO A 114 -9.98 3.69 -5.36
N ASN A 115 -11.08 3.34 -6.03
CA ASN A 115 -12.23 2.69 -5.39
C ASN A 115 -11.73 1.59 -4.45
N PHE A 116 -12.09 1.73 -3.17
CA PHE A 116 -11.63 0.89 -2.08
C PHE A 116 -12.82 0.55 -1.21
N CYS A 117 -12.89 -0.72 -0.84
CA CYS A 117 -13.94 -1.26 0.00
C CYS A 117 -13.45 -1.36 1.44
N PHE A 118 -14.11 -0.65 2.35
CA PHE A 118 -13.86 -0.67 3.79
C PHE A 118 -14.39 -1.94 4.46
N VAL A 119 -15.27 -2.69 3.79
CA VAL A 119 -15.78 -3.99 4.26
C VAL A 119 -14.73 -5.09 4.11
N CYS A 120 -14.13 -5.24 2.92
CA CYS A 120 -13.20 -6.33 2.62
C CYS A 120 -11.73 -5.89 2.48
N ASP A 121 -11.44 -4.62 2.73
CA ASP A 121 -10.11 -4.01 2.64
C ASP A 121 -9.43 -4.13 1.26
N THR A 122 -10.18 -4.42 0.19
CA THR A 122 -9.63 -4.64 -1.16
C THR A 122 -9.94 -3.46 -2.10
N MET A 123 -9.07 -3.23 -3.09
CA MET A 123 -9.29 -2.22 -4.14
C MET A 123 -10.14 -2.76 -5.28
N GLY A 124 -10.79 -1.85 -6.03
CA GLY A 124 -11.50 -2.14 -7.27
C GLY A 124 -13.02 -2.07 -7.20
N HIS A 125 -13.60 -1.88 -6.00
CA HIS A 125 -15.04 -1.68 -5.80
C HIS A 125 -15.28 -0.83 -4.55
N VAL A 126 -16.50 -0.32 -4.40
CA VAL A 126 -16.97 0.38 -3.20
C VAL A 126 -17.81 -0.56 -2.30
N ASP A 127 -18.11 -0.13 -1.08
CA ASP A 127 -18.81 -0.96 -0.08
C ASP A 127 -20.16 -1.48 -0.60
N GLU A 128 -20.90 -0.65 -1.35
CA GLU A 128 -22.21 -0.99 -1.94
C GLU A 128 -22.13 -2.12 -2.97
N GLU A 129 -20.97 -2.31 -3.58
CA GLU A 129 -20.69 -3.33 -4.58
C GLU A 129 -20.03 -4.58 -3.96
N CYS A 130 -19.80 -4.57 -2.63
CA CYS A 130 -19.06 -5.61 -1.96
C CYS A 130 -19.89 -6.88 -1.78
N LYS A 131 -19.43 -7.97 -2.39
CA LYS A 131 -20.07 -9.29 -2.26
C LYS A 131 -20.03 -9.87 -0.83
N GLN A 132 -19.07 -9.43 -0.01
CA GLN A 132 -18.94 -9.89 1.37
C GLN A 132 -19.91 -9.17 2.32
N ALA A 133 -20.37 -7.97 1.99
CA ALA A 133 -21.31 -7.22 2.82
C ALA A 133 -22.69 -7.91 2.97
N ASN A 134 -23.05 -8.75 1.99
CA ASN A 134 -24.31 -9.49 2.00
C ASN A 134 -24.27 -10.78 2.84
N HIS A 135 -23.12 -11.15 3.42
CA HIS A 135 -22.99 -12.36 4.24
C HIS A 135 -23.23 -12.12 5.75
N ASP A 136 -23.30 -10.86 6.19
CA ASP A 136 -23.53 -10.49 7.59
C ASP A 136 -25.02 -10.25 7.93
N GLN A 137 -25.93 -10.41 6.95
CA GLN A 137 -27.38 -10.24 7.15
C GLN A 137 -28.14 -11.55 7.44
N ASP A 138 -27.46 -12.70 7.41
CA ASP A 138 -28.06 -14.04 7.60
C ASP A 138 -27.56 -14.79 8.87
N MET A 139 -27.04 -14.08 9.88
CA MET A 139 -26.70 -14.66 11.20
C MET A 139 -27.52 -14.08 12.34
#